data_AF-A0A4R6T4B6-F1
#
_entry.id   AF-A0A4R6T4B6-F1
#
_cell.length_a   1.000
_cell.length_b   1.000
_cell.length_c   1.000
_cell.angle_alpha   90.00
_cell.angle_beta   90.00
_cell.angle_gamma   90.00
#
_symmetry.space_group_name_H-M   'P 1'
#
loop_
_entity.id
_entity.type
_entity.pdbx_description
1 polymer ?
#
loop_
_entity_poly.entity_id
_entity_poly.type
_entity_poly.pdbx_seq_one_letter_code
_entity_poly.pdbx_strand_id
1 'polypeptide(L)'
;MILADFKNAHKWLIIPLVVALIGFSRGYFFRLDEATWHQHMHGLSAILWYCMVIIQPYLITRGKVKLHRNYGALSLFLAGGVTFSALTIIPQNLKAISTLEPNPIVDSDFFYGVSFTDIITIIGFAASVLIAISKAKNLEDHAMWMISTVFWALMPAFGRMLMIPNMVFFGSAPYDFIDVLFFSTIFCVLPILIICWKLKRWHPALLLVAGANLLYLFIRPIGSNEVWRAIADELFKYS
;
A
#
# COMPACT_ATOMS: atom_id res chain seq x y z
N MET A 1 21.88 12.16 -7.17
CA MET A 1 21.84 12.46 -5.71
C MET A 1 23.10 11.94 -5.03
N ILE A 2 23.38 12.37 -3.81
CA ILE A 2 24.44 11.82 -2.96
C ILE A 2 23.86 11.16 -1.71
N LEU A 3 24.65 10.32 -1.03
CA LEU A 3 24.20 9.58 0.14
C LEU A 3 23.67 10.50 1.27
N ALA A 4 24.26 11.68 1.41
CA ALA A 4 23.86 12.67 2.42
C ALA A 4 22.41 13.16 2.24
N ASP A 5 21.86 13.11 1.02
CA ASP A 5 20.48 13.50 0.72
C ASP A 5 19.47 12.57 1.44
N PHE A 6 19.87 11.32 1.72
CA PHE A 6 19.03 10.31 2.36
C PHE A 6 19.20 10.22 3.88
N LYS A 7 20.03 11.08 4.50
CA LYS A 7 20.34 11.01 5.95
C LYS A 7 19.11 11.04 6.85
N ASN A 8 18.06 11.72 6.42
CA ASN A 8 16.80 11.86 7.17
C ASN A 8 15.66 11.02 6.58
N ALA A 9 15.88 10.23 5.52
CA ALA A 9 14.82 9.47 4.87
C ALA A 9 14.10 8.52 5.85
N HIS A 10 14.84 7.89 6.76
CA HIS A 10 14.26 7.05 7.83
C HIS A 10 13.19 7.78 8.65
N LYS A 11 13.35 9.08 8.95
CA LYS A 11 12.37 9.85 9.74
C LYS A 11 11.10 10.09 8.95
N TRP A 12 11.22 10.43 7.67
CA TRP A 12 10.07 10.65 6.79
C TRP A 12 9.29 9.37 6.54
N LEU A 13 9.99 8.23 6.44
CA LEU A 13 9.38 6.91 6.24
C LEU A 13 8.62 6.38 7.48
N ILE A 14 8.76 7.00 8.65
CA ILE A 14 7.94 6.70 9.84
C ILE A 14 6.50 7.16 9.64
N ILE A 15 6.28 8.28 8.93
CA ILE A 15 4.93 8.84 8.71
C ILE A 15 3.98 7.81 8.07
N PRO A 16 4.31 7.17 6.93
CA PRO A 16 3.42 6.18 6.33
C PRO A 16 3.24 4.91 7.19
N LEU A 17 4.24 4.53 8.01
CA LEU A 17 4.05 3.46 9.00
C LEU A 17 3.01 3.87 10.05
N VAL A 18 3.08 5.10 10.58
CA VAL A 18 2.09 5.60 11.55
C VAL A 18 0.70 5.65 10.93
N VAL A 19 0.57 6.11 9.68
CA VAL A 19 -0.69 6.07 8.93
C VAL A 19 -1.21 4.63 8.81
N ALA A 20 -0.35 3.67 8.48
CA ALA A 20 -0.72 2.25 8.45
C ALA A 20 -1.21 1.74 9.81
N LEU A 21 -0.50 2.04 10.89
CA LEU A 21 -0.90 1.61 12.23
C LEU A 21 -2.25 2.19 12.65
N ILE A 22 -2.51 3.47 12.37
CA ILE A 22 -3.78 4.12 12.68
C ILE A 22 -4.90 3.57 11.79
N GLY A 23 -4.69 3.52 10.46
CA GLY A 23 -5.69 3.05 9.51
C GLY A 23 -6.13 1.61 9.77
N PHE A 24 -5.22 0.74 10.20
CA PHE A 24 -5.54 -0.64 10.53
C PHE A 24 -5.84 -0.89 12.02
N SER A 25 -5.90 0.15 12.85
CA SER A 25 -6.17 0.01 14.30
C SER A 25 -7.47 -0.73 14.60
N ARG A 26 -8.61 -0.18 14.20
CA ARG A 26 -9.94 -0.75 14.45
C ARG A 26 -10.20 -2.04 13.67
N GLY A 27 -9.69 -2.11 12.44
CA GLY A 27 -9.97 -3.22 11.52
C GLY A 27 -9.02 -4.41 11.64
N TYR A 28 -7.98 -4.33 12.48
CA TYR A 28 -7.03 -5.41 12.68
C TYR A 28 -6.40 -5.39 14.09
N PHE A 29 -5.70 -4.33 14.48
CA PHE A 29 -4.93 -4.33 15.75
C PHE A 29 -5.77 -4.44 17.02
N PHE A 30 -7.00 -3.94 17.02
CA PHE A 30 -7.93 -4.06 18.14
C PHE A 30 -8.79 -5.34 18.09
N ARG A 31 -8.62 -6.16 17.06
CA ARG A 31 -9.38 -7.38 16.78
C ARG A 31 -8.46 -8.50 16.31
N LEU A 32 -7.33 -8.65 16.99
CA LEU A 32 -6.30 -9.62 16.60
C LEU A 32 -6.78 -11.06 16.75
N ASP A 33 -7.69 -11.34 17.67
CA ASP A 33 -8.31 -12.64 17.90
C ASP A 33 -9.37 -12.99 16.84
N GLU A 34 -10.00 -11.99 16.24
CA GLU A 34 -10.97 -12.16 15.14
C GLU A 34 -10.30 -12.22 13.76
N ALA A 35 -9.04 -11.81 13.65
CA ALA A 35 -8.36 -11.69 12.37
C ALA A 35 -8.07 -13.08 11.76
N THR A 36 -8.27 -13.19 10.44
CA THR A 36 -7.99 -14.43 9.72
C THR A 36 -6.48 -14.66 9.60
N TRP A 37 -6.09 -15.90 9.34
CA TRP A 37 -4.70 -16.25 9.02
C TRP A 37 -4.11 -15.36 7.92
N HIS A 38 -4.86 -15.08 6.86
CA HIS A 38 -4.44 -14.23 5.75
C HIS A 38 -4.16 -12.79 6.20
N GLN A 39 -5.03 -12.24 7.06
CA GLN A 39 -4.86 -10.91 7.62
C GLN A 39 -3.62 -10.85 8.53
N HIS A 40 -3.36 -11.89 9.33
CA HIS A 40 -2.14 -11.95 10.14
C HIS A 40 -0.86 -12.00 9.31
N MET A 41 -0.82 -12.87 8.31
CA MET A 41 0.35 -13.01 7.44
C MET A 41 0.64 -11.72 6.68
N HIS A 42 -0.40 -11.08 6.12
CA HIS A 42 -0.23 -9.82 5.41
C HIS A 42 0.12 -8.66 6.36
N GLY A 43 -0.62 -8.50 7.45
CA GLY A 43 -0.39 -7.43 8.43
C GLY A 43 1.01 -7.49 9.03
N LEU A 44 1.45 -8.66 9.49
CA LEU A 44 2.79 -8.81 10.09
C LEU A 44 3.91 -8.58 9.07
N SER A 45 3.80 -9.18 7.88
CA SER A 45 4.82 -9.00 6.83
C SER A 45 4.90 -7.55 6.37
N ALA A 46 3.77 -6.85 6.23
CA ALA A 46 3.74 -5.44 5.85
C ALA A 46 4.38 -4.54 6.92
N ILE A 47 4.08 -4.74 8.21
CA ILE A 47 4.71 -3.97 9.30
C ILE A 47 6.22 -4.20 9.31
N LEU A 48 6.66 -5.45 9.20
CA LEU A 48 8.09 -5.78 9.14
C LEU A 48 8.77 -5.16 7.92
N TRP A 49 8.09 -5.13 6.76
CA TRP A 49 8.58 -4.45 5.57
C TRP A 49 8.79 -2.94 5.80
N TYR A 50 7.80 -2.25 6.38
CA TYR A 50 7.94 -0.84 6.76
C TYR A 50 9.14 -0.61 7.68
N CYS A 51 9.28 -1.43 8.74
CA CYS A 51 10.42 -1.37 9.65
C CYS A 51 11.75 -1.53 8.89
N MET A 52 11.84 -2.50 7.98
CA MET A 52 13.03 -2.71 7.16
C MET A 52 13.34 -1.49 6.29
N VAL A 53 12.38 -0.99 5.51
CA VAL A 53 12.57 0.16 4.62
C VAL A 53 12.95 1.43 5.40
N ILE A 54 12.47 1.61 6.63
CA ILE A 54 12.88 2.70 7.52
C ILE A 54 14.33 2.53 8.01
N ILE A 55 14.72 1.31 8.40
CA ILE A 55 16.06 1.02 8.95
C ILE A 55 17.14 1.12 7.86
N GLN A 56 16.85 0.76 6.62
CA GLN A 56 17.85 0.76 5.53
C GLN A 56 18.58 2.11 5.34
N PRO A 57 17.91 3.26 5.15
CA PRO A 57 18.57 4.56 5.03
C PRO A 57 19.34 4.97 6.30
N TYR A 58 18.86 4.58 7.49
CA TYR A 58 19.58 4.83 8.74
C TYR A 58 20.93 4.09 8.79
N LEU A 59 20.96 2.82 8.37
CA LEU A 59 22.19 2.02 8.37
C LEU A 59 23.20 2.53 7.35
N ILE A 60 22.78 2.73 6.11
CA ILE A 60 23.70 3.07 5.00
C ILE A 60 24.33 4.46 5.19
N THR A 61 23.57 5.44 5.68
CA THR A 61 24.06 6.81 5.92
C THR A 61 24.97 6.93 7.14
N ARG A 62 25.03 5.89 7.99
CA ARG A 62 25.95 5.76 9.13
C ARG A 62 27.14 4.85 8.83
N GLY A 63 27.35 4.48 7.56
CA GLY A 63 28.46 3.62 7.15
C GLY A 63 28.31 2.14 7.58
N LYS A 64 27.14 1.73 8.10
CA LYS A 64 26.88 0.35 8.52
C LYS A 64 26.52 -0.55 7.32
N VAL A 65 27.40 -0.55 6.31
CA VAL A 65 27.16 -1.19 4.99
C VAL A 65 26.90 -2.69 5.12
N LYS A 66 27.63 -3.40 5.99
CA LYS A 66 27.43 -4.85 6.21
C LYS A 66 26.02 -5.15 6.72
N LEU A 67 25.52 -4.36 7.68
CA LEU A 67 24.16 -4.53 8.21
C LEU A 67 23.10 -4.15 7.18
N HIS A 68 23.30 -3.06 6.42
CA HIS A 68 22.43 -2.69 5.30
C HIS A 68 22.27 -3.84 4.30
N ARG A 69 23.37 -4.50 3.92
CA ARG A 69 23.34 -5.64 2.99
C ARG A 69 22.66 -6.88 3.59
N ASN A 70 22.98 -7.23 4.84
CA ASN A 70 22.39 -8.39 5.52
C ASN A 70 20.87 -8.22 5.70
N TYR A 71 20.45 -7.05 6.20
CA TYR A 71 19.03 -6.76 6.34
C TYR A 71 18.37 -6.54 4.99
N GLY A 72 19.10 -6.07 3.96
CA GLY A 72 18.60 -5.99 2.59
C GLY A 72 18.23 -7.37 2.03
N ALA A 73 19.06 -8.39 2.27
CA ALA A 73 18.76 -9.77 1.89
C ALA A 73 17.52 -10.32 2.62
N LEU A 74 17.41 -10.06 3.94
CA LEU A 74 16.21 -10.41 4.71
C LEU A 74 14.97 -9.66 4.21
N SER A 75 15.13 -8.38 3.85
CA SER A 75 14.05 -7.56 3.30
C SER A 75 13.56 -8.14 1.97
N LEU A 76 14.44 -8.65 1.11
CA LEU A 76 14.03 -9.27 -0.16
C LEU A 76 13.15 -10.51 0.09
N PHE A 77 13.47 -11.35 1.08
CA PHE A 77 12.61 -12.45 1.49
C PHE A 77 11.25 -11.94 2.02
N LEU A 78 11.28 -10.91 2.88
CA LEU A 78 10.06 -10.29 3.41
C LEU A 78 9.19 -9.66 2.32
N ALA A 79 9.77 -9.07 1.26
CA ALA A 79 9.03 -8.54 0.12
C ALA A 79 8.23 -9.62 -0.59
N GLY A 80 8.80 -10.83 -0.73
CA GLY A 80 8.07 -12.01 -1.19
C GLY A 80 6.90 -12.31 -0.25
N GLY A 81 7.14 -12.35 1.06
CA GLY A 81 6.10 -12.52 2.08
C GLY A 81 4.95 -11.52 1.96
N VAL A 82 5.25 -10.22 1.81
CA VAL A 82 4.25 -9.16 1.60
C VAL A 82 3.47 -9.41 0.32
N THR A 83 4.16 -9.69 -0.79
CA THR A 83 3.55 -9.88 -2.12
C THR A 83 2.60 -11.07 -2.11
N PHE A 84 3.07 -12.25 -1.66
CA PHE A 84 2.26 -13.46 -1.67
C PHE A 84 1.12 -13.42 -0.65
N SER A 85 1.34 -12.85 0.53
CA SER A 85 0.26 -12.68 1.52
C SER A 85 -0.80 -11.69 1.02
N ALA A 86 -0.41 -10.60 0.37
CA ALA A 86 -1.34 -9.63 -0.23
C ALA A 86 -2.20 -10.27 -1.33
N LEU A 87 -1.61 -11.14 -2.16
CA LEU A 87 -2.37 -11.89 -3.18
C LEU A 87 -3.50 -12.73 -2.57
N THR A 88 -3.30 -13.23 -1.35
CA THR A 88 -4.36 -13.99 -0.66
C THR A 88 -5.50 -13.12 -0.13
N ILE A 89 -5.35 -11.80 -0.04
CA ILE A 89 -6.41 -10.88 0.42
C ILE A 89 -7.48 -10.70 -0.66
N ILE A 90 -7.11 -10.69 -1.94
CA ILE A 90 -8.03 -10.47 -3.06
C ILE A 90 -9.20 -11.48 -3.06
N PRO A 91 -8.99 -12.80 -3.05
CA PRO A 91 -10.10 -13.75 -3.02
C PRO A 91 -10.94 -13.66 -1.74
N GLN A 92 -10.35 -13.23 -0.62
CA GLN A 92 -11.10 -13.01 0.64
C GLN A 92 -12.04 -11.81 0.53
N ASN A 93 -11.59 -10.72 -0.11
CA ASN A 93 -12.44 -9.57 -0.42
C ASN A 93 -13.62 -9.96 -1.31
N LEU A 94 -13.39 -10.77 -2.35
CA LEU A 94 -14.45 -11.22 -3.25
C LEU A 94 -15.43 -12.19 -2.58
N LYS A 95 -14.94 -13.13 -1.76
CA LYS A 95 -15.79 -14.03 -0.96
C LYS A 95 -16.70 -13.26 0.01
N ALA A 96 -16.22 -12.16 0.58
CA ALA A 96 -16.99 -11.33 1.50
C ALA A 96 -18.28 -10.75 0.87
N ILE A 97 -18.32 -10.61 -0.47
CA ILE A 97 -19.51 -10.17 -1.21
C ILE A 97 -20.68 -11.15 -1.02
N SER A 98 -20.41 -12.45 -1.01
CA SER A 98 -21.47 -13.49 -0.92
C SER A 98 -22.23 -13.46 0.42
N THR A 99 -21.60 -12.91 1.45
CA THR A 99 -22.15 -12.75 2.80
C THR A 99 -22.43 -11.29 3.13
N LEU A 100 -22.36 -10.39 2.15
CA LEU A 100 -22.51 -8.96 2.38
C LEU A 100 -23.98 -8.61 2.62
N GLU A 101 -24.29 -8.22 3.86
CA GLU A 101 -25.58 -7.61 4.17
C GLU A 101 -25.65 -6.19 3.61
N PRO A 102 -26.84 -5.68 3.26
CA PRO A 102 -27.01 -4.30 2.81
C PRO A 102 -26.39 -3.31 3.80
N ASN A 103 -25.34 -2.60 3.37
CA ASN A 103 -24.55 -1.71 4.21
C ASN A 103 -24.33 -0.36 3.50
N PRO A 104 -24.64 0.78 4.13
CA PRO A 104 -24.47 2.10 3.53
C PRO A 104 -23.00 2.53 3.33
N ILE A 105 -22.04 1.83 3.94
CA ILE A 105 -20.61 2.18 3.93
C ILE A 105 -19.85 1.40 2.85
N VAL A 106 -20.20 0.13 2.62
CA VAL A 106 -19.47 -0.77 1.73
C VAL A 106 -20.44 -1.63 0.95
N ASP A 107 -20.27 -1.67 -0.37
CA ASP A 107 -21.07 -2.47 -1.30
C ASP A 107 -20.21 -3.43 -2.14
N SER A 108 -20.82 -4.15 -3.08
CA SER A 108 -20.10 -5.04 -3.99
C SER A 108 -19.13 -4.30 -4.92
N ASP A 109 -19.48 -3.08 -5.34
CA ASP A 109 -18.67 -2.24 -6.22
C ASP A 109 -17.32 -1.94 -5.56
N PHE A 110 -17.32 -1.66 -4.26
CA PHE A 110 -16.11 -1.48 -3.48
C PHE A 110 -15.18 -2.70 -3.58
N PHE A 111 -15.70 -3.90 -3.32
CA PHE A 111 -14.87 -5.11 -3.26
C PHE A 111 -14.29 -5.50 -4.63
N TYR A 112 -15.07 -5.38 -5.71
CA TYR A 112 -14.55 -5.60 -7.06
C TYR A 112 -13.55 -4.51 -7.46
N GLY A 113 -13.86 -3.25 -7.17
CA GLY A 113 -12.99 -2.11 -7.51
C GLY A 113 -11.65 -2.17 -6.79
N VAL A 114 -11.66 -2.42 -5.47
CA VAL A 114 -10.42 -2.52 -4.68
C VAL A 114 -9.59 -3.73 -5.09
N SER A 115 -10.22 -4.88 -5.39
CA SER A 115 -9.52 -6.08 -5.86
C SER A 115 -8.74 -5.83 -7.16
N PHE A 116 -9.29 -5.03 -8.08
CA PHE A 116 -8.56 -4.62 -9.28
C PHE A 116 -7.33 -3.78 -8.92
N THR A 117 -7.50 -2.77 -8.07
CA THR A 117 -6.38 -1.91 -7.66
C THR A 117 -5.35 -2.67 -6.84
N ASP A 118 -5.75 -3.67 -6.05
CA ASP A 118 -4.86 -4.54 -5.28
C ASP A 118 -3.94 -5.32 -6.22
N ILE A 119 -4.46 -5.90 -7.32
CA ILE A 119 -3.62 -6.59 -8.32
C ILE A 119 -2.55 -5.65 -8.86
N ILE A 120 -2.95 -4.44 -9.28
CA ILE A 120 -2.01 -3.46 -9.85
C ILE A 120 -0.97 -3.02 -8.81
N THR A 121 -1.39 -2.75 -7.58
CA THR A 121 -0.49 -2.28 -6.51
C THR A 121 0.46 -3.37 -6.01
N ILE A 122 0.02 -4.63 -5.95
CA ILE A 122 0.86 -5.78 -5.63
C ILE A 122 1.93 -5.97 -6.71
N ILE A 123 1.55 -5.93 -7.99
CA ILE A 123 2.50 -6.02 -9.11
C ILE A 123 3.47 -4.83 -9.07
N GLY A 124 2.96 -3.61 -8.87
CA GLY A 124 3.76 -2.39 -8.78
C GLY A 124 4.76 -2.42 -7.62
N PHE A 125 4.34 -2.93 -6.45
CA PHE A 125 5.20 -3.16 -5.30
C PHE A 125 6.32 -4.14 -5.62
N ALA A 126 5.97 -5.34 -6.10
CA ALA A 126 6.94 -6.39 -6.41
C ALA A 126 7.93 -5.93 -7.49
N ALA A 127 7.43 -5.31 -8.56
CA ALA A 127 8.27 -4.75 -9.62
C ALA A 127 9.21 -3.67 -9.08
N SER A 128 8.73 -2.78 -8.21
CA SER A 128 9.56 -1.72 -7.61
C SER A 128 10.70 -2.32 -6.77
N VAL A 129 10.43 -3.36 -5.98
CA VAL A 129 11.47 -4.07 -5.22
C VAL A 129 12.51 -4.69 -6.17
N LEU A 130 12.06 -5.43 -7.19
CA LEU A 130 12.97 -6.09 -8.14
C LEU A 130 13.84 -5.08 -8.90
N ILE A 131 13.24 -3.99 -9.37
CA ILE A 131 13.97 -2.92 -10.07
C ILE A 131 14.96 -2.27 -9.12
N ALA A 132 14.56 -1.93 -7.89
CA ALA A 132 15.45 -1.33 -6.90
C ALA A 132 16.67 -2.20 -6.59
N ILE A 133 16.50 -3.53 -6.49
CA ILE A 133 17.61 -4.46 -6.28
C ILE A 133 18.50 -4.54 -7.52
N SER A 134 17.92 -4.61 -8.72
CA SER A 134 18.68 -4.63 -9.98
C SER A 134 19.53 -3.37 -10.17
N LYS A 135 19.06 -2.24 -9.64
CA LYS A 135 19.69 -0.93 -9.69
C LYS A 135 20.47 -0.59 -8.42
N ALA A 136 20.78 -1.55 -7.54
CA ALA A 136 21.48 -1.31 -6.28
C ALA A 136 22.85 -0.60 -6.41
N LYS A 137 23.47 -0.64 -7.60
CA LYS A 137 24.71 0.10 -7.90
C LYS A 137 24.49 1.59 -8.19
N ASN A 138 23.27 1.99 -8.58
CA ASN A 138 22.86 3.39 -8.71
C ASN A 138 22.10 3.80 -7.46
N LEU A 139 22.73 4.61 -6.61
CA LEU A 139 22.16 5.09 -5.35
C LEU A 139 20.78 5.72 -5.53
N GLU A 140 20.62 6.54 -6.57
CA GLU A 140 19.39 7.29 -6.82
C GLU A 140 18.25 6.36 -7.23
N ASP A 141 18.47 5.51 -8.24
CA ASP A 141 17.48 4.54 -8.68
C ASP A 141 17.10 3.59 -7.53
N HIS A 142 18.09 3.02 -6.84
CA HIS A 142 17.87 2.10 -5.73
C HIS A 142 16.97 2.71 -4.65
N ALA A 143 17.31 3.92 -4.21
CA ALA A 143 16.56 4.58 -3.14
C ALA A 143 15.16 5.00 -3.59
N MET A 144 15.00 5.54 -4.80
CA MET A 144 13.70 6.01 -5.29
C MET A 144 12.73 4.86 -5.53
N TRP A 145 13.20 3.74 -6.07
CA TRP A 145 12.38 2.54 -6.22
C TRP A 145 12.08 1.86 -4.88
N MET A 146 12.97 1.92 -3.87
CA MET A 146 12.62 1.44 -2.53
C MET A 146 11.60 2.35 -1.84
N ILE A 147 11.74 3.67 -1.96
CA ILE A 147 10.79 4.63 -1.37
C ILE A 147 9.40 4.47 -2.01
N SER A 148 9.31 4.21 -3.32
CA SER A 148 8.00 4.02 -3.97
C SER A 148 7.22 2.82 -3.41
N THR A 149 7.89 1.76 -2.93
CA THR A 149 7.24 0.57 -2.32
C THR A 149 6.29 0.91 -1.19
N VAL A 150 6.59 1.97 -0.44
CA VAL A 150 5.73 2.45 0.65
C VAL A 150 4.41 2.98 0.11
N PHE A 151 4.46 3.78 -0.96
CA PHE A 151 3.27 4.39 -1.55
C PHE A 151 2.40 3.39 -2.33
N TRP A 152 2.95 2.25 -2.74
CA TRP A 152 2.16 1.16 -3.33
C TRP A 152 1.22 0.52 -2.31
N ALA A 153 1.64 0.40 -1.05
CA ALA A 153 0.87 -0.26 0.01
C ALA A 153 0.03 0.71 0.86
N LEU A 154 0.10 2.02 0.61
CA LEU A 154 -0.37 3.02 1.56
C LEU A 154 -1.87 3.34 1.46
N MET A 155 -2.47 3.18 0.28
CA MET A 155 -3.85 3.63 0.06
C MET A 155 -4.90 2.97 0.98
N PRO A 156 -4.89 1.64 1.20
CA PRO A 156 -5.86 1.01 2.12
C PRO A 156 -5.79 1.57 3.55
N ALA A 157 -4.58 1.91 4.01
CA ALA A 157 -4.38 2.56 5.30
C ALA A 157 -4.97 3.98 5.33
N PHE A 158 -4.73 4.79 4.29
CA PHE A 158 -5.30 6.13 4.20
C PHE A 158 -6.82 6.12 4.19
N GLY A 159 -7.42 5.27 3.35
CA GLY A 159 -8.87 5.13 3.28
C GLY A 159 -9.45 4.83 4.65
N ARG A 160 -8.92 3.82 5.35
CA ARG A 160 -9.42 3.45 6.68
C ARG A 160 -9.17 4.54 7.72
N MET A 161 -8.01 5.20 7.70
CA MET A 161 -7.69 6.28 8.62
C MET A 161 -8.66 7.46 8.45
N LEU A 162 -8.97 7.84 7.21
CA LEU A 162 -9.90 8.95 6.90
C LEU A 162 -11.37 8.55 7.08
N MET A 163 -11.68 7.25 7.05
CA MET A 163 -13.01 6.75 7.41
C MET A 163 -13.31 6.95 8.91
N ILE A 164 -12.31 6.92 9.79
CA ILE A 164 -12.51 7.13 11.24
C ILE A 164 -13.20 8.47 11.55
N PRO A 165 -12.65 9.64 11.14
CA PRO A 165 -13.32 10.91 11.37
C PRO A 165 -14.63 11.03 10.58
N ASN A 166 -14.73 10.46 9.37
CA ASN A 166 -15.99 10.44 8.61
C ASN A 166 -17.13 9.83 9.45
N MET A 167 -16.87 8.65 10.03
CA MET A 167 -17.83 7.96 10.89
C MET A 167 -18.14 8.72 12.19
N VAL A 168 -17.19 9.48 12.74
CA VAL A 168 -17.39 10.24 13.98
C VAL A 168 -18.23 11.50 13.76
N PHE A 169 -18.01 12.22 12.66
CA PHE A 169 -18.66 13.51 12.41
C PHE A 169 -19.94 13.41 11.57
N PHE A 170 -19.99 12.46 10.63
CA PHE A 170 -21.08 12.31 9.67
C PHE A 170 -21.86 10.99 9.85
N GLY A 171 -21.27 9.99 10.52
CA GLY A 171 -21.88 8.67 10.64
C GLY A 171 -21.79 7.90 9.32
N SER A 172 -22.86 7.19 8.95
CA SER A 172 -22.91 6.38 7.72
C SER A 172 -23.43 7.13 6.48
N ALA A 173 -23.62 8.45 6.57
CA ALA A 173 -24.08 9.30 5.48
C ALA A 173 -23.41 10.67 5.59
N PRO A 174 -23.13 11.40 4.49
CA PRO A 174 -23.49 11.08 3.11
C PRO A 174 -22.41 10.28 2.36
N TYR A 175 -21.25 10.00 2.97
CA TYR A 175 -20.08 9.44 2.27
C TYR A 175 -19.87 7.97 2.61
N ASP A 176 -19.83 7.13 1.58
CA ASP A 176 -19.45 5.73 1.68
C ASP A 176 -17.91 5.55 1.63
N PHE A 177 -17.44 4.30 1.65
CA PHE A 177 -16.00 4.05 1.66
C PHE A 177 -15.31 4.34 0.33
N ILE A 178 -16.02 4.22 -0.79
CA ILE A 178 -15.48 4.58 -2.11
C ILE A 178 -15.26 6.10 -2.17
N ASP A 179 -16.20 6.88 -1.66
CA ASP A 179 -16.08 8.34 -1.60
C ASP A 179 -14.88 8.76 -0.72
N VAL A 180 -14.71 8.12 0.45
CA VAL A 180 -13.55 8.35 1.30
C VAL A 180 -12.24 7.99 0.60
N LEU A 181 -12.18 6.88 -0.15
CA LEU A 181 -11.01 6.50 -0.94
C LEU A 181 -10.71 7.49 -2.06
N PHE A 182 -11.75 8.02 -2.73
CA PHE A 182 -11.61 9.08 -3.72
C PHE A 182 -10.88 10.29 -3.12
N PHE A 183 -11.33 10.79 -1.96
CA PHE A 183 -10.66 11.90 -1.28
C PHE A 183 -9.26 11.51 -0.76
N SER A 184 -9.08 10.27 -0.29
CA SER A 184 -7.79 9.73 0.16
C SER A 184 -6.73 9.76 -0.92
N THR A 185 -7.12 9.70 -2.20
CA THR A 185 -6.21 9.74 -3.34
C THR A 185 -5.36 11.00 -3.33
N ILE A 186 -5.94 12.16 -2.97
CA ILE A 186 -5.19 13.42 -2.87
C ILE A 186 -4.13 13.32 -1.78
N PHE A 187 -4.46 12.75 -0.62
CA PHE A 187 -3.54 12.59 0.50
C PHE A 187 -2.42 11.59 0.24
N CYS A 188 -2.60 10.65 -0.69
CA CYS A 188 -1.54 9.74 -1.13
C CYS A 188 -0.66 10.36 -2.24
N VAL A 189 -1.28 10.99 -3.25
CA VAL A 189 -0.57 11.52 -4.43
C VAL A 189 0.16 12.82 -4.13
N LEU A 190 -0.44 13.74 -3.37
CA LEU A 190 0.15 15.05 -3.09
C LEU A 190 1.51 14.97 -2.40
N PRO A 191 1.73 14.14 -1.35
CA PRO A 191 3.07 13.95 -0.79
C PRO A 191 4.10 13.47 -1.81
N ILE A 192 3.72 12.60 -2.74
CA ILE A 192 4.62 12.12 -3.80
C ILE A 192 5.02 13.29 -4.71
N LEU A 193 4.07 14.13 -5.13
CA LEU A 193 4.34 15.32 -5.94
C LEU A 193 5.21 16.34 -5.20
N ILE A 194 4.97 16.53 -3.89
CA ILE A 194 5.79 17.38 -3.03
C ILE A 194 7.22 16.85 -2.96
N ILE A 195 7.41 15.53 -2.81
CA ILE A 195 8.74 14.90 -2.84
C ILE A 195 9.41 15.18 -4.19
N CYS A 196 8.73 14.95 -5.31
CA CYS A 196 9.27 15.22 -6.64
C CYS A 196 9.70 16.69 -6.80
N TRP A 197 8.85 17.63 -6.36
CA TRP A 197 9.13 19.06 -6.45
C TRP A 197 10.28 19.50 -5.54
N LYS A 198 10.27 19.08 -4.27
CA LYS A 198 11.32 19.43 -3.28
C LYS A 198 12.68 18.88 -3.69
N LEU A 199 12.72 17.68 -4.25
CA LEU A 199 13.95 17.07 -4.75
C LEU A 199 14.34 17.60 -6.14
N LYS A 200 13.45 18.34 -6.82
CA LYS A 200 13.58 18.74 -8.23
C LYS A 200 13.83 17.53 -9.15
N ARG A 201 13.16 16.42 -8.86
CA ARG A 201 13.32 15.13 -9.54
C ARG A 201 11.97 14.47 -9.74
N TRP A 202 11.62 14.23 -11.00
CA TRP A 202 10.40 13.52 -11.41
C TRP A 202 10.75 12.09 -11.80
N HIS A 203 11.17 11.31 -10.81
CA HIS A 203 11.71 9.97 -11.03
C HIS A 203 10.60 8.99 -11.44
N PRO A 204 10.83 8.07 -12.41
CA PRO A 204 9.83 7.11 -12.87
C PRO A 204 9.16 6.31 -11.75
N ALA A 205 9.94 5.87 -10.75
CA ALA A 205 9.41 5.15 -9.59
C ALA A 205 8.26 5.89 -8.87
N LEU A 206 8.43 7.21 -8.66
CA LEU A 206 7.46 8.05 -7.96
C LEU A 206 6.27 8.40 -8.87
N LEU A 207 6.53 8.66 -10.15
CA LEU A 207 5.50 8.94 -11.13
C LEU A 207 4.57 7.74 -11.36
N LEU A 208 5.13 6.53 -11.43
CA LEU A 208 4.36 5.30 -11.63
C LEU A 208 3.44 5.01 -10.45
N VAL A 209 3.96 5.09 -9.22
CA VAL A 209 3.13 4.87 -8.04
C VAL A 209 2.09 5.99 -7.85
N ALA A 210 2.41 7.24 -8.18
CA ALA A 210 1.44 8.33 -8.19
C ALA A 210 0.32 8.07 -9.22
N GLY A 211 0.67 7.71 -10.45
CA GLY A 211 -0.28 7.41 -11.52
C GLY A 211 -1.17 6.22 -11.18
N ALA A 212 -0.61 5.14 -10.62
CA ALA A 212 -1.40 4.00 -10.19
C ALA A 212 -2.34 4.33 -9.02
N ASN A 213 -1.94 5.22 -8.09
CA ASN A 213 -2.84 5.70 -7.05
C ASN A 213 -4.02 6.53 -7.60
N LEU A 214 -3.93 7.09 -8.81
CA LEU A 214 -5.08 7.75 -9.45
C LEU A 214 -6.19 6.76 -9.85
N LEU A 215 -5.91 5.45 -9.93
CA LEU A 215 -6.93 4.43 -10.18
C LEU A 215 -8.00 4.42 -9.08
N TYR A 216 -7.66 4.89 -7.87
CA TYR A 216 -8.63 4.98 -6.78
C TYR A 216 -9.74 6.02 -7.02
N LEU A 217 -9.54 6.96 -7.95
CA LEU A 217 -10.61 7.86 -8.42
C LEU A 217 -11.69 7.12 -9.23
N PHE A 218 -11.37 5.90 -9.68
CA PHE A 218 -12.20 5.09 -10.57
C PHE A 218 -12.68 3.79 -9.91
N ILE A 219 -12.60 3.66 -8.59
CA ILE A 219 -13.07 2.45 -7.87
C ILE A 219 -14.52 2.12 -8.22
N ARG A 220 -15.41 3.12 -8.22
CA ARG A 220 -16.83 2.90 -8.56
C ARG A 220 -17.01 2.39 -10.00
N PRO A 221 -16.54 3.08 -11.05
CA PRO A 221 -16.72 2.58 -12.43
C PRO A 221 -15.96 1.28 -12.72
N ILE A 222 -14.82 1.02 -12.06
CA ILE A 222 -14.12 -0.27 -12.17
C ILE A 222 -14.96 -1.36 -11.49
N GLY A 223 -15.43 -1.09 -10.27
CA GLY A 223 -16.21 -2.01 -9.46
C GLY A 223 -17.53 -2.40 -10.11
N SER A 224 -18.23 -1.45 -10.74
CA SER A 224 -19.50 -1.70 -11.44
C SER A 224 -19.33 -2.29 -12.84
N ASN A 225 -18.10 -2.52 -13.32
CA ASN A 225 -17.85 -3.01 -14.67
C ASN A 225 -18.11 -4.53 -14.77
N GLU A 226 -19.10 -4.92 -15.58
CA GLU A 226 -19.51 -6.32 -15.73
C GLU A 226 -18.40 -7.23 -16.28
N VAL A 227 -17.58 -6.73 -17.22
CA VAL A 227 -16.47 -7.50 -17.80
C VAL A 227 -15.43 -7.81 -16.72
N TRP A 228 -15.07 -6.82 -15.90
CA TRP A 228 -14.15 -7.02 -14.79
C TRP A 228 -14.72 -8.01 -13.76
N ARG A 229 -15.99 -7.87 -13.39
CA ARG A 229 -16.65 -8.81 -12.45
C ARG A 229 -16.56 -10.24 -12.95
N ALA A 230 -16.93 -10.49 -14.20
CA ALA A 230 -16.88 -11.81 -14.80
C ALA A 230 -15.45 -12.40 -14.80
N ILE A 231 -14.44 -11.58 -15.11
CA ILE A 231 -13.03 -12.00 -15.04
C ILE A 231 -12.63 -12.34 -13.60
N ALA A 232 -12.95 -11.47 -12.64
CA ALA A 232 -12.59 -11.65 -11.24
C ALA A 232 -13.24 -12.92 -10.66
N ASP A 233 -14.52 -13.14 -10.94
CA ASP A 233 -15.24 -14.33 -10.45
C ASP A 233 -14.64 -15.62 -11.00
N GLU A 234 -14.29 -15.67 -12.29
CA GLU A 234 -13.68 -16.87 -12.88
C GLU A 234 -12.23 -17.06 -12.40
N LEU A 235 -11.45 -15.99 -12.31
CA LEU A 235 -10.06 -16.04 -11.88
C LEU A 235 -9.91 -16.53 -10.43
N PHE A 236 -10.82 -16.13 -9.54
CA PHE A 236 -10.75 -16.43 -8.12
C PHE A 236 -11.74 -17.49 -7.65
N LYS A 237 -12.46 -18.15 -8.57
CA LYS A 237 -13.50 -19.17 -8.29
C LYS A 237 -13.06 -20.30 -7.36
N TYR A 238 -11.80 -20.74 -7.48
CA TYR A 238 -11.24 -21.86 -6.72
C TYR A 238 -10.24 -21.44 -5.64
N SER A 239 -10.07 -20.13 -5.44
CA SER A 239 -9.20 -19.57 -4.38
C SER A 239 -9.88 -19.63 -3.02
#